data_AF-A0A521UQZ6-F1
#
_entry.id   AF-A0A521UQZ6-F1
#
_cell.length_a   1.000
_cell.length_b   1.000
_cell.length_c   1.000
_cell.angle_alpha   90.00
_cell.angle_beta   90.00
_cell.angle_gamma   90.00
#
_symmetry.space_group_name_H-M   'P 1'
#
loop_
_entity.id
_entity.type
_entity.pdbx_description
1 polymer ?
#
loop_
_entity_poly.entity_id
_entity_poly.type
_entity_poly.pdbx_seq_one_letter_code
_entity_poly.pdbx_strand_id
1 'polypeptide(L)'
;MMKQQCWQYKKCGRQQGGSKATELGVCPASVEQQGKGINAGQNAGRICWAIAGTLCGGKVQGAFAAKQASCLACDFYKLVRGEEGAAFRLTLQGQSHVRTS
;
A
#
# COMPACT_ATOMS: atom_id res chain seq x y z
N MET A 1 11.53 -8.92 13.16
CA MET A 1 12.01 -8.22 11.95
C MET A 1 10.86 -7.44 11.34
N MET A 2 11.11 -6.29 10.69
CA MET A 2 10.08 -5.56 9.94
C MET A 2 9.79 -6.27 8.61
N LYS A 3 8.51 -6.41 8.26
CA LYS A 3 8.09 -7.02 6.98
C LYS A 3 8.33 -6.06 5.81
N GLN A 4 8.45 -6.62 4.61
CA GLN A 4 8.74 -5.83 3.42
C GLN A 4 7.54 -4.96 3.01
N GLN A 5 7.83 -3.71 2.66
CA GLN A 5 6.85 -2.71 2.24
C GLN A 5 6.69 -2.67 0.72
N CYS A 6 5.56 -2.17 0.21
CA CYS A 6 5.28 -2.16 -1.23
C CYS A 6 6.37 -1.46 -2.06
N TRP A 7 6.95 -0.37 -1.55
CA TRP A 7 8.00 0.38 -2.24
C TRP A 7 9.34 -0.34 -2.25
N GLN A 8 9.62 -1.18 -1.24
CA GLN A 8 10.80 -2.05 -1.21
C GLN A 8 10.64 -3.22 -2.18
N TYR A 9 9.45 -3.85 -2.20
CA TYR A 9 9.15 -4.96 -3.11
C TYR A 9 9.15 -4.49 -4.58
N LYS A 10 8.45 -3.39 -4.87
CA LYS A 10 8.34 -2.84 -6.23
C LYS A 10 9.56 -2.03 -6.66
N LYS A 11 10.46 -1.66 -5.73
CA LYS A 11 11.63 -0.81 -5.96
C LYS A 11 11.28 0.47 -6.72
N CYS A 12 10.13 1.08 -6.40
CA CYS A 12 9.59 2.19 -7.18
C CYS A 12 10.29 3.53 -6.92
N GLY A 13 11.06 3.65 -5.83
CA GLY A 13 11.84 4.85 -5.51
C GLY A 13 11.03 6.06 -5.05
N ARG A 14 9.72 5.91 -4.81
CA ARG A 14 8.83 7.01 -4.37
C ARG A 14 8.60 7.07 -2.86
N GLN A 15 9.23 6.22 -2.06
CA GLN A 15 9.16 6.39 -0.60
C GLN A 15 9.71 7.76 -0.15
N GLN A 16 9.45 8.17 1.09
CA GLN A 16 10.07 9.36 1.64
C GLN A 16 11.60 9.28 1.52
N GLY A 17 12.23 10.32 0.94
CA GLY A 17 13.67 10.34 0.63
C GLY A 17 14.11 9.43 -0.53
N GLY A 18 13.17 8.83 -1.27
CA GLY A 18 13.46 7.99 -2.41
C GLY A 18 13.90 8.77 -3.65
N SER A 19 14.70 8.14 -4.52
CA SER A 19 15.29 8.76 -5.71
C SER A 19 14.29 9.34 -6.71
N LYS A 20 13.05 8.85 -6.73
CA LYS A 20 11.96 9.32 -7.60
C LYS A 20 10.94 10.19 -6.88
N ALA A 21 11.14 10.46 -5.58
CA ALA A 21 10.20 11.26 -4.79
C ALA A 21 10.19 12.73 -5.23
N THR A 22 11.33 13.30 -5.63
CA THR A 22 11.43 14.69 -6.11
C THR A 22 10.75 14.88 -7.46
N GLU A 23 10.92 13.93 -8.37
CA GLU A 23 10.40 14.01 -9.74
C GLU A 23 8.92 13.59 -9.84
N LEU A 24 8.53 12.50 -9.18
CA LEU A 24 7.20 11.90 -9.30
C LEU A 24 6.31 12.11 -8.06
N GLY A 25 6.78 12.90 -7.09
CA GLY A 25 6.15 13.07 -5.79
C GLY A 25 6.31 11.85 -4.87
N VAL A 26 6.23 12.11 -3.55
CA VAL A 26 6.26 11.08 -2.52
C VAL A 26 5.03 10.17 -2.64
N CYS A 27 5.24 8.86 -2.53
CA CYS A 27 4.20 7.85 -2.56
C CYS A 27 3.31 7.98 -1.31
N PRO A 28 1.99 8.20 -1.47
CA PRO A 28 1.10 8.34 -0.31
C PRO A 28 1.14 7.13 0.63
N ALA A 29 1.24 5.91 0.09
CA ALA A 29 1.35 4.71 0.92
C ALA A 29 2.59 4.68 1.84
N SER A 30 3.62 5.46 1.52
CA SER A 30 4.84 5.55 2.33
C SER A 30 4.75 6.55 3.47
N VAL A 31 3.74 7.41 3.49
CA VAL A 31 3.57 8.47 4.50
C VAL A 31 2.23 8.40 5.25
N GLU A 32 1.24 7.68 4.71
CA GLU A 32 -0.08 7.48 5.34
C GLU A 32 0.04 6.68 6.66
N GLN A 33 -0.07 7.36 7.79
CA GLN A 33 0.16 6.77 9.11
C GLN A 33 -1.04 5.96 9.62
N GLN A 34 -2.25 6.24 9.13
CA GLN A 34 -3.48 5.57 9.50
C GLN A 34 -3.44 4.07 9.18
N GLY A 35 -2.62 3.68 8.21
CA GLY A 35 -2.37 2.28 7.85
C GLY A 35 -1.35 1.54 8.72
N LYS A 36 -0.64 2.25 9.60
CA LYS A 36 0.46 1.68 10.38
C LYS A 36 -0.02 0.52 11.25
N GLY A 37 0.72 -0.60 11.19
CA GLY A 37 0.42 -1.83 11.91
C GLY A 37 -0.59 -2.74 11.22
N ILE A 38 -1.34 -2.26 10.21
CA ILE A 38 -2.24 -3.12 9.44
C ILE A 38 -1.40 -4.04 8.56
N ASN A 39 -1.69 -5.34 8.63
CA ASN A 39 -0.87 -6.40 8.04
C ASN A 39 0.60 -6.17 8.41
N ALA A 40 0.93 -5.99 9.69
CA ALA A 40 2.32 -5.76 10.17
C ALA A 40 3.14 -4.72 9.37
N GLY A 41 2.47 -3.74 8.75
CA GLY A 41 3.08 -2.77 7.85
C GLY A 41 3.52 -1.50 8.55
N GLN A 42 4.57 -0.87 8.03
CA GLN A 42 4.90 0.53 8.32
C GLN A 42 4.08 1.47 7.43
N ASN A 43 3.43 2.47 8.05
CA ASN A 43 2.46 3.34 7.36
C ASN A 43 1.47 2.48 6.58
N ALA A 44 1.03 2.89 5.39
CA ALA A 44 0.15 2.08 4.56
C ALA A 44 0.90 1.13 3.59
N GLY A 45 2.17 0.80 3.88
CA GLY A 45 3.02 0.06 2.94
C GLY A 45 2.63 -1.39 2.70
N ARG A 46 1.89 -2.03 3.61
CA ARG A 46 1.31 -3.38 3.43
C ARG A 46 -0.21 -3.35 3.21
N ILE A 47 -0.73 -2.19 2.86
CA ILE A 47 -2.11 -1.98 2.41
C ILE A 47 -2.15 -0.98 1.23
N CYS A 48 -1.11 -0.95 0.39
CA CYS A 48 -0.97 0.08 -0.67
C CYS A 48 -2.11 0.05 -1.71
N TRP A 49 -2.86 -1.05 -1.79
CA TRP A 49 -4.07 -1.19 -2.59
C TRP A 49 -5.23 -0.32 -2.08
N ALA A 50 -5.23 -0.02 -0.78
CA ALA A 50 -6.22 0.82 -0.12
C ALA A 50 -5.86 2.32 -0.16
N ILE A 51 -4.80 2.73 -0.86
CA ILE A 51 -4.33 4.12 -0.87
C ILE A 51 -4.36 4.68 -2.29
N ALA A 52 -5.03 5.82 -2.54
CA ALA A 52 -5.02 6.51 -3.82
C ALA A 52 -3.62 7.06 -4.19
N GLY A 53 -3.38 7.34 -5.48
CA GLY A 53 -2.11 7.96 -5.93
C GLY A 53 -0.86 7.05 -5.90
N THR A 54 -1.03 5.75 -5.60
CA THR A 54 0.04 4.75 -5.72
C THR A 54 0.24 4.33 -7.18
N LEU A 55 1.50 4.01 -7.55
CA LEU A 55 1.83 3.49 -8.88
C LEU A 55 1.57 1.97 -8.93
N CYS A 56 0.87 1.51 -9.95
CA CYS A 56 0.88 0.09 -10.36
C CYS A 56 1.30 0.03 -11.84
N GLY A 57 2.35 -0.74 -12.14
CA GLY A 57 2.85 -0.88 -13.51
C GLY A 57 3.48 0.39 -14.11
N GLY A 58 4.02 1.29 -13.28
CA GLY A 58 4.70 2.51 -13.76
C GLY A 58 3.78 3.67 -14.19
N LYS A 59 2.46 3.52 -14.10
CA LYS A 59 1.48 4.60 -14.32
C LYS A 59 0.73 4.94 -13.04
N VAL A 60 0.39 6.22 -12.87
CA VAL A 60 -0.54 6.66 -11.82
C VAL A 60 -1.91 6.08 -12.18
N GLN A 61 -2.42 5.18 -11.35
CA GLN A 61 -3.71 4.55 -11.61
C GLN A 61 -4.85 5.47 -11.16
N GLY A 62 -5.85 5.64 -12.04
CA GLY A 62 -7.08 6.39 -11.79
C GLY A 62 -8.07 5.65 -10.87
N ALA A 63 -9.37 5.95 -11.03
CA ALA A 63 -10.45 5.63 -10.08
C ALA A 63 -10.48 4.20 -9.47
N PHE A 64 -10.94 4.14 -8.21
CA PHE A 64 -10.91 3.02 -7.26
C PHE A 64 -11.31 1.63 -7.80
N ALA A 65 -12.30 1.53 -8.69
CA ALA A 65 -12.81 0.24 -9.18
C ALA A 65 -11.79 -0.50 -10.07
N ALA A 66 -11.10 0.21 -10.96
CA ALA A 66 -10.04 -0.37 -11.80
C ALA A 66 -8.82 -0.78 -10.95
N LYS A 67 -8.63 -0.10 -9.82
CA LYS A 67 -7.54 -0.35 -8.88
C LYS A 67 -7.72 -1.64 -8.08
N GLN A 68 -8.95 -2.01 -7.70
CA GLN A 68 -9.18 -3.23 -6.93
C GLN A 68 -8.79 -4.49 -7.72
N ALA A 69 -9.29 -4.64 -8.95
CA ALA A 69 -8.99 -5.82 -9.77
C ALA A 69 -7.48 -5.97 -10.05
N SER A 70 -6.81 -4.86 -10.40
CA SER A 70 -5.36 -4.86 -10.63
C SER A 70 -4.54 -5.11 -9.36
N CYS A 71 -5.01 -4.65 -8.20
CA CYS A 71 -4.36 -4.90 -6.92
C CYS A 71 -4.54 -6.34 -6.43
N LEU A 72 -5.70 -6.96 -6.64
CA LEU A 72 -5.90 -8.38 -6.30
C LEU A 72 -5.00 -9.30 -7.13
N ALA A 73 -4.68 -8.90 -8.37
CA ALA A 73 -3.72 -9.60 -9.22
C ALA A 73 -2.25 -9.30 -8.88
N CYS A 74 -1.96 -8.26 -8.09
CA CYS A 74 -0.60 -7.81 -7.78
C CYS A 74 0.16 -8.82 -6.92
N ASP A 75 1.40 -9.15 -7.32
CA ASP A 75 2.24 -10.11 -6.58
C ASP A 75 2.53 -9.67 -5.14
N PHE A 76 2.63 -8.36 -4.90
CA PHE A 76 2.82 -7.86 -3.54
C PHE A 76 1.58 -8.09 -2.67
N TYR A 77 0.37 -7.93 -3.21
CA TYR A 77 -0.86 -8.24 -2.49
C TYR A 77 -0.91 -9.74 -2.13
N LYS A 78 -0.61 -10.61 -3.10
CA LYS A 78 -0.56 -12.06 -2.89
C LYS A 78 0.49 -12.45 -1.84
N LEU A 79 1.66 -11.82 -1.88
CA LEU A 79 2.72 -11.99 -0.88
C LEU A 79 2.22 -11.57 0.50
N VAL A 80 1.61 -10.40 0.65
CA VAL A 80 1.09 -9.95 1.94
C VAL A 80 0.04 -10.92 2.48
N ARG A 81 -0.89 -11.35 1.63
CA ARG A 81 -1.92 -12.32 2.00
C ARG A 81 -1.32 -13.66 2.45
N GLY A 82 -0.30 -14.16 1.76
CA GLY A 82 0.40 -15.38 2.13
C GLY A 82 1.17 -15.26 3.45
N GLU A 83 1.86 -14.14 3.66
CA GLU A 83 2.65 -13.88 4.87
C GLU A 83 1.79 -13.64 6.14
N GLU A 84 0.58 -13.10 5.99
CA GLU A 84 -0.33 -12.88 7.12
C GLU A 84 -1.26 -14.07 7.40
N GLY A 85 -1.60 -14.86 6.37
CA GLY A 85 -2.49 -16.02 6.51
C GLY A 85 -3.81 -15.64 7.17
N ALA A 86 -4.14 -16.30 8.28
CA ALA A 86 -5.37 -16.06 9.03
C ALA A 86 -5.46 -14.66 9.66
N ALA A 87 -4.32 -13.98 9.88
CA ALA A 87 -4.28 -12.63 10.44
C ALA A 87 -4.44 -11.53 9.37
N PHE A 88 -4.63 -11.91 8.09
CA PHE A 88 -4.75 -10.96 7.00
C PHE A 88 -5.96 -10.05 7.16
N ARG A 89 -5.73 -8.74 7.10
CA ARG A 89 -6.74 -7.68 7.15
C ARG A 89 -6.90 -7.06 5.78
N LEU A 90 -8.05 -7.32 5.15
CA LEU A 90 -8.42 -6.64 3.91
C LEU A 90 -8.90 -5.22 4.21
N THR A 91 -8.10 -4.23 3.85
CA THR A 91 -8.49 -2.81 3.91
C THR A 91 -8.95 -2.33 2.54
N LEU A 92 -10.09 -1.64 2.50
CA LEU A 92 -10.64 -0.98 1.31
C LEU A 92 -10.71 0.53 1.56
N GLN A 93 -10.59 1.34 0.50
CA GLN A 93 -10.76 2.80 0.63
C GLN A 93 -12.17 3.12 1.14
N GLY A 94 -12.26 3.99 2.15
CA GLY A 94 -13.53 4.47 2.70
C GLY A 94 -14.03 3.71 3.93
N GLN A 95 -13.34 2.68 4.41
CA GLN A 95 -13.62 2.16 5.75
C GLN A 95 -12.97 3.06 6.79
N SER A 96 -13.71 4.07 7.24
CA SER A 96 -13.45 4.76 8.49
C SER A 96 -13.29 3.69 9.56
N HIS A 97 -12.11 3.56 10.16
CA HIS A 97 -12.03 2.96 11.48
C HIS A 97 -12.82 3.89 12.39
N VAL A 98 -14.10 3.59 12.58
CA VAL A 98 -14.86 4.13 13.69
C VAL A 98 -14.09 3.69 14.93
N ARG A 99 -13.37 4.63 15.54
CA ARG A 99 -12.93 4.48 16.93
C ARG A 99 -14.23 4.38 17.71
N THR A 100 -14.60 3.19 18.15
CA THR A 100 -15.50 3.08 19.28
C THR A 100 -14.78 3.75 20.44
N SER A 101 -15.38 4.86 20.87
CA SER A 101 -14.96 5.71 21.98
C SER A 101 -14.72 4.93 23.27
#